data_AF-Q3AQX5-F1
#
_entry.id   AF-Q3AQX5-F1
#
_cell.length_a   1.000
_cell.length_b   1.000
_cell.length_c   1.000
_cell.angle_alpha   90.00
_cell.angle_beta   90.00
_cell.angle_gamma   90.00
#
_symmetry.space_group_name_H-M   'P 1'
#
loop_
_entity.id
_entity.type
_entity.pdbx_description
1 polymer ?
#
loop_
_entity_poly.entity_id
_entity_poly.type
_entity_poly.pdbx_seq_one_letter_code
_entity_poly.pdbx_strand_id
1 'polypeptide(L)' 'MSAIKKLFGILWALMGVGIIPLAIQQAMKEIAEKPSEENWIFWSIVMVVLMPIIAFSLITFGIFALKGEYDTIE' A
#
# COMPACT_ATOMS: atom_id res chain seq x y z
N MET A 1 -25.09 4.08 2.38
CA MET A 1 -24.08 3.19 3.01
C MET A 1 -24.39 1.74 2.68
N SER A 2 -24.08 1.25 1.48
CA SER A 2 -24.11 -0.20 1.28
C SER A 2 -22.99 -0.83 2.11
N ALA A 3 -23.30 -1.88 2.88
CA ALA A 3 -22.32 -2.60 3.71
C ALA A 3 -21.07 -3.02 2.90
N ILE A 4 -21.25 -3.23 1.60
CA ILE A 4 -20.21 -3.52 0.61
C ILE A 4 -19.17 -2.40 0.51
N LYS A 5 -19.57 -1.13 0.38
CA LYS A 5 -18.62 0.00 0.26
C LYS A 5 -17.76 0.16 1.52
N LYS A 6 -18.37 -0.03 2.70
CA LYS A 6 -17.68 0.03 3.98
C LYS A 6 -16.68 -1.14 4.15
N LEU A 7 -17.06 -2.33 3.70
CA LEU A 7 -16.17 -3.50 3.68
C LEU A 7 -14.95 -3.25 2.79
N PHE A 8 -15.14 -2.69 1.60
CA PHE A 8 -14.03 -2.33 0.72
C PHE A 8 -13.12 -1.29 1.39
N GLY A 9 -13.67 -0.23 2.00
CA GLY A 9 -12.85 0.78 2.68
C GLY A 9 -11.94 0.20 3.78
N ILE A 10 -12.46 -0.72 4.59
CA ILE A 10 -11.68 -1.43 5.61
C ILE A 10 -10.60 -2.30 4.96
N LEU A 11 -10.97 -3.03 3.91
CA LEU A 11 -10.06 -3.91 3.19
C LEU A 11 -8.88 -3.11 2.59
N TRP A 12 -9.14 -1.96 1.96
CA TRP A 12 -8.11 -1.12 1.39
C TRP A 12 -7.19 -0.47 2.43
N ALA A 13 -7.74 -0.03 3.58
CA ALA A 13 -6.93 0.49 4.67
C ALA A 13 -6.01 -0.59 5.27
N LEU A 14 -6.53 -1.80 5.50
CA LEU A 14 -5.75 -2.93 5.99
C LEU A 14 -4.67 -3.36 4.99
N MET A 15 -4.98 -3.37 3.70
CA MET A 15 -4.00 -3.65 2.64
C MET A 15 -2.90 -2.58 2.60
N GLY A 16 -3.22 -1.31 2.79
CA GLY A 16 -2.24 -0.22 2.82
C GLY A 16 -1.21 -0.36 3.95
N VAL A 17 -1.63 -0.86 5.12
CA VAL A 17 -0.70 -1.16 6.22
C VAL A 17 0.02 -2.49 6.00
N GLY A 18 -0.70 -3.51 5.51
CA GLY A 18 -0.16 -4.86 5.32
C GLY A 18 0.86 -4.99 4.18
N ILE A 19 0.81 -4.12 3.18
CA ILE A 19 1.74 -4.18 2.05
C ILE A 19 3.16 -3.75 2.42
N ILE A 20 3.33 -2.94 3.47
CA ILE A 20 4.63 -2.46 3.94
C ILE A 20 5.56 -3.61 4.35
N PRO A 21 5.19 -4.48 5.32
CA PRO A 21 6.05 -5.60 5.71
C PRO A 21 6.27 -6.61 4.56
N LEU A 22 5.29 -6.81 3.68
CA LEU A 22 5.43 -7.69 2.51
C LEU A 22 6.46 -7.15 1.52
N ALA A 23 6.44 -5.85 1.24
CA ALA A 23 7.42 -5.21 0.37
C ALA A 23 8.83 -5.26 0.96
N ILE A 24 8.98 -5.06 2.28
CA ILE A 24 10.27 -5.21 2.97
C ILE A 24 10.80 -6.64 2.80
N GLN A 25 9.96 -7.65 3.03
CA GLN A 25 10.35 -9.06 2.87
C GLN A 25 10.78 -9.37 1.43
N GLN A 26 10.02 -8.89 0.45
CA GLN A 26 10.37 -9.08 -0.96
C GLN A 26 11.67 -8.38 -1.33
N ALA A 27 11.87 -7.15 -0.86
CA ALA A 27 13.11 -6.39 -1.09
C ALA A 27 14.32 -7.12 -0.52
N MET A 28 14.25 -7.58 0.73
CA MET A 28 15.33 -8.33 1.37
C MET A 28 15.63 -9.62 0.62
N LYS A 29 14.59 -10.34 0.18
CA LYS A 29 14.76 -11.59 -0.58
C LYS A 29 15.48 -11.34 -1.90
N GLU A 30 15.03 -10.35 -2.69
CA GLU A 30 15.61 -10.06 -4.00
C GLU A 30 17.05 -9.54 -3.87
N ILE A 31 17.32 -8.70 -2.87
CA ILE A 31 18.67 -8.21 -2.57
C ILE A 31 19.60 -9.36 -2.16
N ALA A 32 19.11 -10.31 -1.36
CA ALA A 32 19.90 -11.47 -0.95
C ALA A 32 20.16 -12.46 -2.09
N GLU A 33 19.21 -12.65 -3.00
CA GLU A 33 19.37 -13.51 -4.18
C GLU A 33 20.31 -12.91 -5.22
N LYS A 34 20.27 -11.59 -5.41
CA LYS A 34 21.12 -10.86 -6.37
C LYS A 34 21.70 -9.59 -5.72
N PRO A 35 22.79 -9.71 -4.96
CA PRO A 35 23.44 -8.56 -4.34
C PRO A 35 24.24 -7.79 -5.39
N SER A 36 23.56 -6.95 -6.18
CA SER A 36 24.16 -5.97 -7.08
C SER A 36 23.82 -4.54 -6.64
N GLU A 37 24.71 -3.59 -6.92
CA GLU A 37 24.50 -2.17 -6.59
C GLU A 37 23.21 -1.63 -7.23
N GLU A 38 22.94 -2.04 -8.47
CA GLU A 38 21.72 -1.67 -9.20
C GLU A 38 20.46 -2.16 -8.47
N ASN A 39 20.47 -3.39 -7.97
CA ASN A 39 19.32 -3.96 -7.25
C ASN A 39 19.09 -3.26 -5.90
N TRP A 40 20.18 -2.92 -5.20
CA TRP A 40 20.11 -2.12 -3.97
C TRP A 40 19.51 -0.73 -4.20
N ILE A 41 19.94 -0.04 -5.25
CA ILE A 41 19.42 1.29 -5.61
C ILE A 41 17.94 1.20 -5.98
N PHE A 42 17.57 0.22 -6.83
CA PHE A 42 16.20 0.01 -7.25
C PHE A 42 15.26 -0.21 -6.05
N TRP A 43 15.58 -1.19 -5.19
CA TRP A 43 14.74 -1.47 -4.02
C TRP A 43 14.72 -0.33 -3.01
N SER A 44 15.81 0.41 -2.85
CA SER A 44 15.82 1.60 -1.99
C SER A 44 14.84 2.67 -2.48
N ILE A 45 14.79 2.94 -3.79
CA ILE A 45 13.82 3.88 -4.38
C ILE A 45 12.39 3.36 -4.21
N VAL A 46 12.16 2.07 -4.46
CA VAL A 46 10.84 1.44 -4.27
C VAL A 46 10.38 1.60 -2.82
N MET A 47 11.27 1.35 -1.85
CA MET A 47 10.91 1.38 -0.43
C MET A 47 10.77 2.79 0.14
N VAL A 48 11.54 3.76 -0.33
CA VAL A 48 11.55 5.14 0.21
C VAL A 48 10.57 6.05 -0.52
N VAL A 49 10.31 5.81 -1.81
CA VAL A 49 9.46 6.68 -2.62
C VAL A 49 8.14 6.00 -2.96
N LEU A 50 8.17 4.86 -3.65
CA LEU A 50 6.95 4.23 -4.15
C LEU A 50 6.09 3.66 -3.02
N MET A 51 6.69 2.98 -2.06
CA MET A 51 5.98 2.31 -0.98
C MET A 51 5.19 3.27 -0.09
N PRO A 52 5.76 4.40 0.39
CA PRO A 52 4.99 5.39 1.13
C PRO A 52 3.84 5.94 0.29
N ILE A 53 4.06 6.26 -0.99
CA ILE A 53 2.99 6.78 -1.86
C ILE A 53 1.85 5.78 -1.97
N ILE A 54 2.14 4.49 -2.23
CA ILE A 54 1.13 3.43 -2.35
C ILE A 54 0.40 3.24 -1.01
N ALA A 55 1.13 3.10 0.10
CA ALA A 55 0.55 2.89 1.42
C ALA A 55 -0.35 4.05 1.84
N PHE A 56 0.13 5.30 1.71
CA PHE A 56 -0.66 6.49 2.00
C PHE A 56 -1.90 6.59 1.11
N SER A 57 -1.78 6.28 -0.18
CA SER A 57 -2.92 6.32 -1.10
C SER A 57 -4.00 5.30 -0.70
N LEU A 58 -3.60 4.07 -0.37
CA LEU A 58 -4.51 3.00 0.04
C LEU A 58 -5.18 3.29 1.39
N ILE A 59 -4.43 3.78 2.36
CA ILE A 59 -4.95 4.16 3.68
C ILE A 59 -5.93 5.33 3.53
N THR A 60 -5.55 6.35 2.76
CA THR A 60 -6.39 7.55 2.53
C THR A 60 -7.68 7.16 1.80
N PHE A 61 -7.60 6.30 0.79
CA PHE A 61 -8.77 5.75 0.10
C PHE A 61 -9.68 4.97 1.05
N GLY A 62 -9.12 4.10 1.89
CA GLY A 62 -9.87 3.34 2.88
C GLY A 62 -10.57 4.24 3.91
N ILE A 63 -9.90 5.30 4.39
CA ILE A 63 -10.48 6.28 5.32
C ILE A 63 -11.62 7.06 4.65
N PHE A 64 -11.45 7.54 3.42
CA PHE A 64 -12.53 8.26 2.71
C PHE A 64 -13.74 7.36 2.42
N ALA A 65 -13.51 6.08 2.11
CA ALA A 65 -14.56 5.08 1.98
C ALA A 65 -15.29 4.80 3.30
N LEU A 66 -14.59 4.82 4.43
CA LEU A 66 -15.19 4.70 5.75
C LEU A 66 -16.01 5.93 6.17
N LYS A 67 -15.57 7.13 5.76
CA LYS A 67 -16.28 8.39 6.02
C LYS A 67 -17.54 8.57 5.16
N GLY A 68 -17.74 7.72 4.15
CA GLY A 68 -18.90 7.81 3.28
C GLY A 68 -18.81 8.95 2.27
N GLU A 69 -17.63 9.50 2.02
CA GLU A 69 -17.46 10.54 0.98
C GLU A 69 -17.73 9.99 -0.44
N TYR A 70 -17.63 8.67 -0.62
CA TYR A 70 -18.03 7.98 -1.87
C TYR A 70 -19.51 7.55 -1.90
N ASP A 71 -20.33 7.98 -0.94
CA ASP A 71 -21.79 7.76 -0.97
C ASP A 71 -22.56 8.87 -1.70
N THR A 72 -21.92 10.01 -1.99
CA THR A 72 -22.52 11.17 -2.67
C THR A 72 -22.28 11.23 -4.18
N ILE A 73 -21.84 10.15 -4.80
CA ILE A 73 -21.86 10.06 -6.27
C ILE A 73 -23.31 9.70 -6.64
N GLU A 74 -24.13 10.73 -6.85
CA GLU A 74 -25.35 10.65 -7.68
C GLU A 74 -25.01 10.13 -9.08
#